data_AF-A0A183I9F6-F1
#
_entry.id   AF-A0A183I9F6-F1
#
_cell.length_a   1.000
_cell.length_b   1.000
_cell.length_c   1.000
_cell.angle_alpha   90.00
_cell.angle_beta   90.00
_cell.angle_gamma   90.00
#
_symmetry.space_group_name_H-M   'P 1'
#
loop_
_entity.id
_entity.type
_entity.pdbx_description
1 polymer ?
#
loop_
_entity_poly.entity_id
_entity_poly.type
_entity_poly.pdbx_seq_one_letter_code
_entity_poly.pdbx_strand_id
1 'polypeptide(L)'
;LGERRPAFLKLYYFSVVEWKTHGSEYYECSRYKENPNIANETVHVKARVALEKYLFYYERWENHRKSLKLEQQLFARIRQRIEEKVNKHQGTWIDWQYLYDAASLLTKCRYTLQYTYPYAYYMASGPRKELFEYQQAQLEHEIENLSWQVERSETTDRGVMENQMYVAETKRRTLLKDFA
;
A
#
# COMPACT_ATOMS: atom_id res chain seq x y z
N LEU A 1 -12.31 16.85 -18.63
CA LEU A 1 -12.96 15.84 -17.77
C LEU A 1 -11.85 15.08 -17.04
N GLY A 2 -11.58 15.48 -15.79
CA GLY A 2 -10.38 15.07 -15.06
C GLY A 2 -10.46 13.60 -14.61
N GLU A 3 -9.58 12.77 -15.16
CA GLU A 3 -9.36 11.41 -14.67
C GLU A 3 -8.97 11.45 -13.19
N ARG A 4 -9.86 10.96 -12.31
CA ARG A 4 -9.48 10.60 -10.95
C ARG A 4 -8.55 9.39 -11.04
N ARG A 5 -7.25 9.70 -11.10
CA ARG A 5 -6.18 8.70 -11.03
C ARG A 5 -6.23 8.00 -9.65
N PRO A 6 -6.07 6.67 -9.57
CA PRO A 6 -6.01 5.94 -8.30
C PRO A 6 -4.94 6.54 -7.38
N ALA A 7 -5.03 6.31 -6.07
CA ALA A 7 -4.02 6.78 -5.12
C ALA A 7 -2.58 6.35 -5.49
N PHE A 8 -2.47 5.26 -6.26
CA PHE A 8 -1.29 4.77 -6.98
C PHE A 8 -0.54 5.82 -7.83
N LEU A 9 -1.16 6.92 -8.27
CA LEU A 9 -0.46 7.97 -9.03
C LEU A 9 0.04 9.14 -8.18
N LYS A 10 -0.33 9.22 -6.90
CA LYS A 10 0.18 10.26 -5.98
C LYS A 10 1.39 9.81 -5.16
N LEU A 11 1.54 8.51 -4.91
CA LEU A 11 2.77 7.93 -4.32
C LEU A 11 3.94 7.97 -5.30
N TYR A 12 3.68 7.75 -6.59
CA TYR A 12 4.70 7.55 -7.63
C TYR A 12 5.14 8.82 -8.36
N TYR A 13 4.52 9.97 -8.13
CA TYR A 13 5.01 11.24 -8.72
C TYR A 13 6.26 11.78 -8.02
N PHE A 14 6.73 11.10 -6.96
CA PHE A 14 7.90 11.51 -6.16
C PHE A 14 9.13 10.60 -6.34
N SER A 15 9.00 9.46 -7.02
CA SER A 15 10.15 8.75 -7.60
C SER A 15 10.15 9.02 -9.10
N VAL A 16 11.24 9.61 -9.62
CA VAL A 16 11.38 10.11 -11.00
C VAL A 16 11.51 8.97 -12.04
N VAL A 17 10.81 7.84 -11.85
CA VAL A 17 11.00 6.63 -12.66
C VAL A 17 9.68 6.25 -13.34
N GLU A 18 9.73 6.14 -14.67
CA GLU A 18 8.59 5.76 -15.50
C GLU A 18 8.10 4.33 -15.21
N TRP A 19 6.77 4.17 -15.27
CA TRP A 19 6.06 2.91 -15.03
C TRP A 19 6.58 1.70 -15.84
N LYS A 20 7.11 1.92 -17.04
CA LYS A 20 7.50 0.84 -17.96
C LYS A 20 8.67 -0.03 -17.47
N THR A 21 9.42 0.41 -16.47
CA THR A 21 10.57 -0.34 -15.92
C THR A 21 10.27 -1.08 -14.61
N HIS A 22 9.05 -0.97 -14.08
CA HIS A 22 8.68 -1.48 -12.74
C HIS A 22 8.31 -2.98 -12.74
N GLY A 23 9.25 -3.82 -13.17
CA GLY A 23 9.20 -5.28 -12.97
C GLY A 23 9.99 -5.71 -11.72
N SER A 24 11.31 -5.55 -11.75
CA SER A 24 12.25 -6.02 -10.71
C SER A 24 12.65 -4.97 -9.66
N GLU A 25 12.25 -3.71 -9.83
CA GLU A 25 12.76 -2.56 -9.04
C GLU A 25 11.83 -2.10 -7.90
N TYR A 26 10.73 -2.83 -7.64
CA TYR A 26 9.75 -2.45 -6.61
C TYR A 26 10.37 -2.28 -5.21
N TYR A 27 11.35 -3.15 -4.89
CA TYR A 27 12.12 -3.08 -3.65
C TYR A 27 12.95 -1.80 -3.54
N GLU A 28 13.54 -1.34 -4.65
CA GLU A 28 14.45 -0.19 -4.68
C GLU A 28 13.72 1.15 -4.47
N CYS A 29 12.45 1.25 -4.88
CA CYS A 29 11.62 2.44 -4.67
C CYS A 29 11.12 2.56 -3.22
N SER A 30 10.97 1.43 -2.53
CA SER A 30 10.37 1.35 -1.19
C SER A 30 11.41 1.54 -0.07
N ARG A 31 12.70 1.39 -0.37
CA ARG A 31 13.82 1.43 0.57
C ARG A 31 14.54 2.78 0.58
N TYR A 32 14.90 3.26 1.76
CA TYR A 32 15.79 4.42 1.89
C TYR A 32 17.26 3.98 1.72
N LYS A 33 17.98 4.60 0.78
CA LYS A 33 19.41 4.31 0.56
C LYS A 33 20.25 5.22 1.45
N GLU A 34 20.81 4.66 2.52
CA GLU A 34 21.70 5.39 3.42
C GLU A 34 23.07 5.64 2.78
N ASN A 35 23.66 6.81 3.05
CA ASN A 35 25.04 7.13 2.65
C ASN A 35 26.01 6.58 3.71
N PRO A 36 26.83 5.55 3.41
CA PRO A 36 27.73 4.92 4.39
C PRO A 36 28.83 5.86 4.90
N ASN A 37 29.15 6.95 4.18
CA ASN A 37 30.22 7.88 4.52
C ASN A 37 29.76 9.08 5.35
N ILE A 38 28.49 9.12 5.77
CA ILE A 38 27.89 10.27 6.48
C ILE A 38 28.58 10.61 7.81
N ALA A 39 29.27 9.65 8.44
CA ALA A 39 29.96 9.85 9.71
C ALA A 39 31.08 10.90 9.60
N ASN A 40 31.74 10.99 8.44
CA ASN A 40 32.87 11.90 8.18
C ASN A 40 32.44 13.27 7.65
N GLU A 41 31.14 13.47 7.45
CA GLU A 41 30.58 14.69 6.89
C GLU A 41 30.37 15.80 7.94
N THR A 42 30.21 17.03 7.44
CA THR A 42 29.92 18.21 8.27
C THR A 42 28.57 18.11 8.99
N VAL A 43 28.41 18.84 10.09
CA VAL A 43 27.14 18.89 10.87
C VAL A 43 25.97 19.31 9.98
N HIS A 44 26.17 20.26 9.07
CA HIS A 44 25.15 20.71 8.12
C HIS A 44 24.70 19.59 7.18
N VAL A 45 25.64 18.81 6.64
CA VAL A 45 25.34 17.66 5.77
C VAL A 45 24.60 16.58 6.54
N LYS A 46 25.02 16.28 7.78
CA LYS A 46 24.33 15.32 8.66
C LYS A 46 22.88 15.74 8.94
N ALA A 47 22.63 17.02 9.24
CA ALA A 47 21.30 17.55 9.47
C ALA A 47 20.41 17.44 8.21
N ARG A 48 20.97 17.76 7.02
CA ARG A 48 20.26 17.62 5.74
C ARG A 48 19.87 16.16 5.47
N VAL A 49 20.80 15.21 5.62
CA VAL A 49 20.53 13.78 5.39
C VAL A 49 19.51 13.23 6.39
N ALA A 50 19.54 13.66 7.65
CA ALA A 50 18.54 13.28 8.63
C ALA A 50 17.13 13.78 8.25
N LEU A 51 17.02 15.00 7.73
CA LEU A 51 15.76 15.56 7.22
C LEU A 51 15.27 14.81 5.96
N GLU A 52 16.15 14.52 5.02
CA GLU A 52 15.83 13.72 3.82
C GLU A 52 15.27 12.34 4.19
N LYS A 53 15.91 11.65 5.17
CA LYS A 53 15.40 10.38 5.70
C LYS A 53 14.02 10.56 6.33
N TYR A 54 13.81 11.58 7.16
CA TYR A 54 12.50 11.84 7.77
C TYR A 54 11.41 12.05 6.71
N LEU A 55 11.66 12.90 5.71
CA LEU A 55 10.70 13.18 4.64
C LEU A 55 10.36 11.92 3.85
N PHE A 56 11.35 11.08 3.53
CA PHE A 56 11.14 9.82 2.81
C PHE A 56 10.08 8.92 3.47
N TYR A 57 10.19 8.70 4.79
CA TYR A 57 9.26 7.84 5.52
C TYR A 57 7.93 8.57 5.83
N TYR A 58 7.97 9.87 6.15
CA TYR A 58 6.79 10.66 6.43
C TYR A 58 5.85 10.77 5.22
N GLU A 59 6.39 11.03 4.03
CA GLU A 59 5.60 11.16 2.80
C GLU A 59 4.85 9.86 2.48
N ARG A 60 5.50 8.70 2.65
CA ARG A 60 4.86 7.40 2.45
C ARG A 60 3.77 7.13 3.48
N TRP A 61 4.05 7.37 4.76
CA TRP A 61 3.05 7.28 5.82
C TRP A 61 1.82 8.17 5.54
N GLU A 62 2.06 9.42 5.16
CA GLU A 62 1.00 10.41 4.89
C GLU A 62 0.20 10.05 3.65
N ASN A 63 0.85 9.49 2.63
CA ASN A 63 0.19 9.01 1.43
C ASN A 63 -0.75 7.83 1.74
N HIS A 64 -0.29 6.84 2.51
CA HIS A 64 -1.16 5.75 2.96
C HIS A 64 -2.30 6.25 3.85
N ARG A 65 -2.07 7.29 4.66
CA ARG A 65 -3.14 7.96 5.43
C ARG A 65 -4.21 8.58 4.54
N LYS A 66 -3.80 9.26 3.47
CA LYS A 66 -4.72 9.86 2.50
C LYS A 66 -5.51 8.76 1.77
N SER A 67 -4.85 7.68 1.37
CA SER A 67 -5.48 6.53 0.72
C SER A 67 -6.54 5.88 1.63
N LEU A 68 -6.24 5.68 2.92
CA LEU A 68 -7.23 5.17 3.90
C LEU A 68 -8.51 6.04 3.97
N LYS A 69 -8.38 7.37 3.86
CA LYS A 69 -9.55 8.27 3.81
C LYS A 69 -10.37 8.08 2.53
N LEU A 70 -9.72 7.80 1.40
CA LEU A 70 -10.40 7.52 0.14
C LEU A 70 -11.11 6.16 0.17
N GLU A 71 -10.53 5.17 0.84
CA GLU A 71 -11.14 3.85 1.02
C GLU A 71 -12.42 3.90 1.85
N GLN A 72 -12.51 4.79 2.86
CA GLN A 72 -13.77 5.03 3.57
C GLN A 72 -14.90 5.47 2.63
N GLN A 73 -14.59 6.26 1.59
CA GLN A 73 -15.57 6.64 0.57
C GLN A 73 -15.86 5.49 -0.40
N LEU A 74 -14.86 4.64 -0.69
CA LEU A 74 -15.03 3.42 -1.49
C LEU A 74 -16.01 2.45 -0.84
N PHE A 75 -15.96 2.28 0.48
CA PHE A 75 -16.93 1.48 1.23
C PHE A 75 -18.38 1.89 1.00
N ALA A 76 -18.67 3.19 1.08
CA ALA A 76 -20.02 3.70 0.85
C ALA A 76 -20.49 3.39 -0.59
N ARG A 77 -19.60 3.55 -1.57
CA ARG A 77 -19.91 3.24 -2.98
C ARG A 77 -20.14 1.75 -3.21
N ILE A 78 -19.34 0.88 -2.59
CA ILE A 78 -19.53 -0.58 -2.68
C ILE A 78 -20.87 -0.97 -2.06
N ARG A 79 -21.18 -0.45 -0.88
CA ARG A 79 -22.47 -0.70 -0.22
C ARG A 79 -23.65 -0.34 -1.12
N GLN A 80 -23.67 0.90 -1.63
CA GLN A 80 -24.73 1.35 -2.54
C GLN A 80 -24.84 0.45 -3.78
N ARG A 81 -23.70 0.03 -4.34
CA ARG A 81 -23.69 -0.85 -5.51
C ARG A 81 -24.24 -2.25 -5.23
N ILE A 82 -23.97 -2.80 -4.05
CA ILE A 82 -24.57 -4.07 -3.62
C ILE A 82 -26.09 -3.90 -3.49
N GLU A 83 -26.55 -2.82 -2.83
CA GLU A 83 -27.97 -2.50 -2.68
C GLU A 83 -28.67 -2.39 -4.06
N GLU A 84 -28.04 -1.71 -5.02
CA GLU A 84 -28.54 -1.61 -6.40
C GLU A 84 -28.65 -2.97 -7.10
N LYS A 85 -27.66 -3.85 -6.93
CA LYS A 85 -27.68 -5.21 -7.53
C LYS A 85 -28.78 -6.07 -6.92
N VAL A 86 -28.94 -6.03 -5.60
CA VAL A 86 -30.00 -6.74 -4.89
C VAL A 86 -31.38 -6.23 -5.31
N ASN A 87 -31.57 -4.91 -5.41
CA ASN A 87 -32.82 -4.30 -5.87
C ASN A 87 -33.15 -4.63 -7.33
N LYS A 88 -32.14 -4.87 -8.18
CA LYS A 88 -32.31 -5.35 -9.56
C LYS A 88 -32.48 -6.87 -9.66
N HIS A 89 -32.64 -7.56 -8.52
CA HIS A 89 -32.75 -9.02 -8.44
C HIS A 89 -31.55 -9.77 -9.06
N GLN A 90 -30.37 -9.15 -9.07
CA GLN A 90 -29.13 -9.76 -9.55
C GLN A 90 -28.41 -10.50 -8.41
N GLY A 91 -29.11 -11.44 -7.77
CA GLY A 91 -28.61 -12.14 -6.58
C GLY A 91 -28.95 -11.42 -5.26
N THR A 92 -28.48 -12.00 -4.18
CA THR A 92 -28.73 -11.59 -2.79
C THR A 92 -27.55 -10.83 -2.21
N TRP A 93 -27.73 -10.25 -1.02
CA TRP A 93 -26.63 -9.57 -0.32
C TRP A 93 -25.39 -10.47 -0.13
N ILE A 94 -25.61 -11.75 0.17
CA ILE A 94 -24.55 -12.73 0.43
C ILE A 94 -23.70 -12.98 -0.83
N ASP A 95 -24.33 -12.98 -2.01
CA ASP A 95 -23.63 -13.21 -3.28
C ASP A 95 -22.59 -12.12 -3.57
N TRP A 96 -22.78 -10.91 -3.03
CA TRP A 96 -21.93 -9.75 -3.23
C TRP A 96 -21.09 -9.36 -2.00
N GLN A 97 -21.24 -10.08 -0.88
CA GLN A 97 -20.56 -9.77 0.38
C GLN A 97 -19.03 -9.72 0.23
N TYR A 98 -18.47 -10.54 -0.67
CA TYR A 98 -17.03 -10.56 -0.96
C TYR A 98 -16.46 -9.19 -1.34
N LEU A 99 -17.25 -8.31 -1.97
CA LEU A 99 -16.82 -6.95 -2.32
C LEU A 99 -16.60 -6.08 -1.09
N TYR A 100 -17.46 -6.24 -0.09
CA TYR A 100 -17.34 -5.57 1.19
C TYR A 100 -16.14 -6.10 1.97
N ASP A 101 -15.97 -7.43 1.99
CA ASP A 101 -14.85 -8.08 2.65
C ASP A 101 -13.51 -7.70 2.01
N ALA A 102 -13.46 -7.57 0.67
CA ALA A 102 -12.29 -7.12 -0.06
C ALA A 102 -11.89 -5.69 0.31
N ALA A 103 -12.86 -4.77 0.36
CA ALA A 103 -12.62 -3.38 0.78
C ALA A 103 -12.17 -3.30 2.25
N SER A 104 -12.75 -4.12 3.12
CA SER A 104 -12.35 -4.20 4.53
C SER A 104 -10.95 -4.74 4.72
N LEU A 105 -10.60 -5.78 3.97
CA LEU A 105 -9.26 -6.32 4.00
C LEU A 105 -8.24 -5.31 3.46
N LEU A 106 -8.55 -4.64 2.35
CA LEU A 106 -7.72 -3.59 1.78
C LEU A 106 -7.37 -2.51 2.81
N THR A 107 -8.38 -1.97 3.50
CA THR A 107 -8.19 -0.98 4.56
C THR A 107 -7.36 -1.51 5.73
N LYS A 108 -7.59 -2.77 6.14
CA LYS A 108 -6.78 -3.41 7.20
C LYS A 108 -5.31 -3.56 6.81
N CYS A 109 -5.05 -4.01 5.59
CA CYS A 109 -3.70 -4.15 5.04
C CYS A 109 -3.02 -2.79 4.93
N ARG A 110 -3.70 -1.78 4.40
CA ARG A 110 -3.15 -0.43 4.26
C ARG A 110 -2.90 0.25 5.61
N TYR A 111 -3.76 0.05 6.60
CA TYR A 111 -3.52 0.50 7.96
C TYR A 111 -2.24 -0.13 8.52
N THR A 112 -2.07 -1.44 8.34
CA THR A 112 -0.83 -2.12 8.77
C THR A 112 0.38 -1.52 8.06
N LEU A 113 0.34 -1.39 6.73
CA LEU A 113 1.42 -0.82 5.93
C LEU A 113 1.73 0.64 6.28
N GLN A 114 0.75 1.45 6.62
CA GLN A 114 0.99 2.82 7.08
C GLN A 114 1.98 2.83 8.26
N TYR A 115 1.76 1.97 9.26
CA TYR A 115 2.58 1.94 10.46
C TYR A 115 3.90 1.18 10.31
N THR A 116 4.13 0.48 9.19
CA THR A 116 5.45 -0.10 8.91
C THR A 116 6.49 0.97 8.59
N TYR A 117 6.13 2.15 8.05
CA TYR A 117 7.11 3.21 7.75
C TYR A 117 7.72 3.88 8.99
N PRO A 118 6.94 4.31 10.01
CA PRO A 118 7.53 4.77 11.26
C PRO A 118 8.39 3.69 11.93
N TYR A 119 7.97 2.42 11.87
CA TYR A 119 8.78 1.31 12.38
C TYR A 119 10.12 1.20 11.66
N ALA A 120 10.13 1.15 10.31
CA ALA A 120 11.34 1.10 9.50
C ALA A 120 12.27 2.30 9.69
N TYR A 121 11.73 3.50 9.94
CA TYR A 121 12.52 4.70 10.19
C TYR A 121 13.45 4.51 11.40
N TYR A 122 12.95 3.90 12.47
CA TYR A 122 13.70 3.66 13.72
C TYR A 122 14.51 2.35 13.70
N MET A 123 14.32 1.47 12.72
CA MET A 123 15.14 0.26 12.60
C MET A 123 16.60 0.62 12.30
N ALA A 124 17.51 -0.01 13.05
CA ALA A 124 18.94 0.01 12.75
C ALA A 124 19.22 -0.69 11.42
N SER A 125 20.16 -0.13 10.66
CA SER A 125 20.58 -0.70 9.38
C SER A 125 21.25 -2.06 9.57
N GLY A 126 20.94 -2.99 8.67
CA GLY A 126 21.45 -4.36 8.70
C GLY A 126 20.48 -5.36 8.08
N PRO A 127 20.85 -6.66 8.03
CA PRO A 127 20.09 -7.68 7.31
C PRO A 127 18.62 -7.81 7.77
N ARG A 128 18.34 -7.56 9.05
CA ARG A 128 16.98 -7.57 9.60
C ARG A 128 16.10 -6.47 9.00
N LYS A 129 16.66 -5.27 8.79
CA LYS A 129 15.95 -4.15 8.16
C LYS A 129 15.75 -4.39 6.67
N GLU A 130 16.73 -4.96 5.99
CA GLU A 130 16.61 -5.32 4.57
C GLU A 130 15.49 -6.34 4.34
N LEU A 131 15.42 -7.38 5.18
CA LEU A 131 14.33 -8.34 5.14
C LEU A 131 12.97 -7.68 5.42
N PHE A 132 12.92 -6.77 6.40
CA PHE A 132 11.70 -6.02 6.71
C PHE A 132 11.24 -5.18 5.51
N GLU A 133 12.12 -4.36 4.94
CA GLU A 133 11.83 -3.49 3.80
C GLU A 133 11.43 -4.31 2.56
N TYR A 134 12.01 -5.51 2.39
CA TYR A 134 11.59 -6.45 1.35
C TYR A 134 10.16 -6.94 1.56
N GLN A 135 9.82 -7.41 2.76
CA GLN A 135 8.46 -7.86 3.07
C GLN A 135 7.45 -6.71 3.04
N GLN A 136 7.84 -5.51 3.47
CA GLN A 136 7.03 -4.29 3.41
C GLN A 136 6.69 -3.96 1.96
N ALA A 137 7.68 -3.97 1.07
CA ALA A 137 7.49 -3.71 -0.35
C ALA A 137 6.58 -4.79 -0.99
N GLN A 138 6.79 -6.07 -0.67
CA GLN A 138 5.89 -7.14 -1.13
C GLN A 138 4.44 -6.90 -0.69
N LEU A 139 4.21 -6.51 0.57
CA LEU A 139 2.87 -6.19 1.06
C LEU A 139 2.27 -4.98 0.33
N GLU A 140 3.03 -3.91 0.12
CA GLU A 140 2.57 -2.72 -0.59
C GLU A 140 2.13 -3.06 -2.02
N HIS A 141 2.89 -3.90 -2.73
CA HIS A 141 2.52 -4.35 -4.08
C HIS A 141 1.15 -5.04 -4.09
N GLU A 142 0.93 -5.98 -3.18
CA GLU A 142 -0.31 -6.74 -3.13
C GLU A 142 -1.52 -5.90 -2.67
N ILE A 143 -1.29 -4.91 -1.81
CA ILE A 143 -2.30 -3.92 -1.40
C ILE A 143 -2.77 -3.11 -2.61
N GLU A 144 -1.85 -2.65 -3.45
CA GLU A 144 -2.22 -1.86 -4.62
C GLU A 144 -2.91 -2.68 -5.70
N ASN A 145 -2.48 -3.93 -5.92
CA ASN A 145 -3.19 -4.86 -6.79
C ASN A 145 -4.63 -5.10 -6.30
N LEU A 146 -4.82 -5.32 -4.98
CA LEU A 146 -6.15 -5.46 -4.40
C LEU A 146 -6.97 -4.17 -4.55
N SER A 147 -6.37 -3.00 -4.31
CA SER A 147 -7.02 -1.70 -4.49
C SER A 147 -7.55 -1.53 -5.92
N TRP A 148 -6.73 -1.85 -6.92
CA TRP A 148 -7.11 -1.77 -8.32
C TRP A 148 -8.29 -2.70 -8.66
N GLN A 149 -8.26 -3.93 -8.15
CA GLN A 149 -9.32 -4.92 -8.35
C GLN A 149 -10.65 -4.50 -7.69
N VAL A 150 -10.60 -3.97 -6.46
CA VAL A 150 -11.79 -3.49 -5.75
C VAL A 150 -12.43 -2.30 -6.48
N GLU A 151 -11.61 -1.35 -6.96
CA GLU A 151 -12.08 -0.21 -7.77
C GLU A 151 -12.72 -0.65 -9.11
N ARG A 152 -12.29 -1.80 -9.65
CA ARG A 152 -12.78 -2.39 -10.92
C ARG A 152 -13.55 -3.69 -10.71
N SER A 153 -14.27 -3.77 -9.59
CA SER A 153 -15.07 -4.95 -9.23
C SER A 153 -16.23 -5.27 -10.20
N GLU A 154 -16.50 -4.45 -11.22
CA GLU A 154 -17.45 -4.78 -12.30
C GLU A 154 -16.87 -5.75 -13.33
N THR A 155 -15.55 -5.66 -13.54
CA THR A 155 -14.82 -6.41 -14.56
C THR A 155 -13.89 -7.46 -13.96
N THR A 156 -13.66 -7.38 -12.65
CA THR A 156 -12.81 -8.32 -11.92
C THR A 156 -13.62 -9.55 -11.54
N ASP A 157 -13.15 -10.72 -11.94
CA ASP A 157 -13.72 -12.00 -11.55
C ASP A 157 -13.64 -12.20 -10.02
N ARG A 158 -14.66 -12.85 -9.45
CA ARG A 158 -14.75 -13.09 -8.00
C ARG A 158 -13.58 -13.94 -7.50
N GLY A 159 -13.22 -15.01 -8.21
CA GLY A 159 -12.12 -15.89 -7.82
C GLY A 159 -10.77 -15.18 -7.86
N VAL A 160 -10.57 -14.30 -8.84
CA VAL A 160 -9.37 -13.44 -8.92
C VAL A 160 -9.27 -12.52 -7.70
N MET A 161 -10.39 -11.88 -7.31
CA MET A 161 -10.43 -11.00 -6.14
C MET A 161 -10.19 -11.75 -4.82
N GLU A 162 -10.84 -12.90 -4.63
CA GLU A 162 -10.67 -13.74 -3.44
C GLU A 162 -9.23 -14.25 -3.32
N ASN A 163 -8.59 -14.63 -4.44
CA ASN A 163 -7.17 -15.00 -4.45
C ASN A 163 -6.26 -13.82 -4.07
N GLN A 164 -6.50 -12.62 -4.63
CA GLN A 164 -5.71 -11.44 -4.30
C GLN A 164 -5.86 -11.05 -2.82
N MET A 165 -7.08 -11.16 -2.27
CA MET A 165 -7.33 -10.99 -0.84
C MET A 165 -6.49 -11.96 -0.02
N TYR A 166 -6.51 -13.25 -0.36
CA TYR A 166 -5.71 -14.26 0.33
C TYR A 166 -4.22 -13.93 0.31
N VAL A 167 -3.67 -13.55 -0.85
CA VAL A 167 -2.26 -13.18 -1.00
C VAL A 167 -1.92 -11.97 -0.13
N ALA A 168 -2.71 -10.89 -0.19
CA ALA A 168 -2.48 -9.68 0.59
C ALA A 168 -2.53 -9.93 2.11
N GLU A 169 -3.53 -10.67 2.59
CA GLU A 169 -3.64 -11.03 4.02
C GLU A 169 -2.48 -11.91 4.47
N THR A 170 -2.03 -12.85 3.62
CA THR A 170 -0.89 -13.72 3.91
C THR A 170 0.39 -12.89 4.08
N LYS A 171 0.70 -11.99 3.13
CA LYS A 171 1.86 -11.10 3.24
C LYS A 171 1.80 -10.22 4.49
N ARG A 172 0.61 -9.67 4.80
CA ARG A 172 0.40 -8.85 6.01
C ARG A 172 0.67 -9.64 7.29
N ARG A 173 0.17 -10.88 7.36
CA ARG A 173 0.37 -11.76 8.52
C ARG A 173 1.82 -12.19 8.68
N THR A 174 2.50 -12.53 7.59
CA THR A 174 3.93 -12.88 7.62
C THR A 174 4.76 -11.71 8.16
N LEU A 175 4.55 -10.49 7.63
CA LEU A 175 5.27 -9.30 8.09
C LEU A 175 5.04 -9.07 9.59
N LEU A 176 3.80 -9.16 10.06
CA LEU A 176 3.51 -9.00 11.49
C LEU A 176 4.10 -10.12 12.34
N LYS A 177 4.09 -11.37 11.86
CA LYS A 177 4.67 -12.49 12.62
C LYS A 177 6.18 -12.34 12.80
N ASP A 178 6.87 -11.81 11.80
CA ASP A 178 8.33 -11.72 11.81
C ASP A 178 8.84 -10.48 12.60
N PHE A 179 7.99 -9.46 12.77
CA PHE A 179 8.40 -8.13 13.25
C PHE A 179 7.47 -7.42 14.27
N ALA A 180 6.29 -7.96 14.61
CA ALA A 180 5.42 -7.44 15.68
C ALA A 180 5.68 -8.13 17.02
#